data_AF-A0A7X6ZIV1-F1
#
_entry.id   AF-A0A7X6ZIV1-F1
#
_cell.length_a   1.000
_cell.length_b   1.000
_cell.length_c   1.000
_cell.angle_alpha   90.00
_cell.angle_beta   90.00
_cell.angle_gamma   90.00
#
_symmetry.space_group_name_H-M   'P 1'
#
loop_
_entity.id
_entity.type
_entity.pdbx_description
1 polymer ?
#
loop_
_entity_poly.entity_id
_entity_poly.type
_entity_poly.pdbx_seq_one_letter_code
_entity_poly.pdbx_strand_id
1 'polypeptide(L)' 'ISDDPQFIDWENGDFRLSAASPARGAGTTYGIIDTLDLVGWKRMRNGQIDMGAYRWQPPAGTVYTVY' A
#
# COMPACT_ATOMS: atom_id res chain seq x y z
N ILE A 1 -2.04 2.03 -15.20
CA ILE A 1 -3.20 2.43 -14.36
C ILE A 1 -3.47 3.91 -14.59
N SER A 2 -4.74 4.35 -14.56
CA SER A 2 -5.11 5.77 -14.70
C SER A 2 -6.35 6.17 -13.89
N ASP A 3 -6.88 5.25 -13.07
CA ASP A 3 -8.06 5.48 -12.23
C ASP A 3 -7.72 6.29 -10.96
N ASP A 4 -8.75 6.82 -10.31
CA ASP A 4 -8.63 7.49 -9.00
C ASP A 4 -7.92 6.58 -7.99
N PRO A 5 -6.80 7.00 -7.37
CA PRO A 5 -6.07 6.21 -6.38
C PRO A 5 -6.86 5.96 -5.09
N GLN A 6 -7.96 6.68 -4.84
CA GLN A 6 -8.81 6.54 -3.65
C GLN A 6 -8.01 6.63 -2.33
N PHE A 7 -7.35 7.77 -2.12
CA PHE A 7 -6.69 8.08 -0.86
C PHE A 7 -7.69 8.29 0.28
N ILE A 8 -7.24 8.12 1.53
CA ILE A 8 -8.09 8.29 2.71
C ILE A 8 -8.52 9.77 2.87
N ASP A 9 -7.58 10.70 2.78
CA ASP A 9 -7.85 12.13 2.95
C ASP A 9 -6.72 12.97 2.31
N TRP A 10 -6.73 13.04 0.98
CA TRP A 10 -5.70 13.74 0.22
C TRP A 10 -5.71 15.26 0.43
N GLU A 11 -6.87 15.84 0.77
CA GLU A 11 -7.02 17.28 1.03
C GLU A 11 -6.23 17.69 2.28
N ASN A 12 -6.11 16.79 3.26
CA ASN A 12 -5.30 17.00 4.47
C ASN A 12 -3.94 16.28 4.42
N GLY A 13 -3.52 15.79 3.25
CA GLY A 13 -2.21 15.17 3.04
C GLY A 13 -2.09 13.71 3.48
N ASP A 14 -3.20 13.04 3.79
CA ASP A 14 -3.24 11.60 4.05
C ASP A 14 -3.39 10.81 2.74
N PHE A 15 -2.25 10.53 2.11
CA PHE A 15 -2.15 9.75 0.88
C PHE A 15 -2.12 8.23 1.11
N ARG A 16 -2.53 7.75 2.29
CA ARG A 16 -2.72 6.31 2.51
C ARG A 16 -3.86 5.80 1.61
N LEU A 17 -3.71 4.58 1.12
CA LEU A 17 -4.70 3.96 0.25
C LEU A 17 -5.93 3.49 1.03
N SER A 18 -7.12 3.69 0.49
CA SER A 18 -8.33 3.04 0.98
C SER A 18 -8.36 1.54 0.65
N ALA A 19 -9.30 0.80 1.24
CA ALA A 19 -9.48 -0.61 0.97
C ALA A 19 -10.06 -0.93 -0.43
N ALA A 20 -10.54 0.06 -1.17
CA ALA A 20 -11.04 -0.11 -2.53
C ALA A 20 -10.05 0.40 -3.60
N SER A 21 -8.92 0.98 -3.17
CA SER A 21 -7.96 1.61 -4.06
C SER A 21 -7.47 0.68 -5.18
N PRO A 22 -7.46 1.15 -6.43
CA PRO A 22 -6.93 0.38 -7.55
C PRO A 22 -5.39 0.32 -7.52
N ALA A 23 -4.73 1.13 -6.67
CA ALA A 23 -3.28 1.06 -6.46
C ALA A 23 -2.86 -0.13 -5.58
N ARG A 24 -3.80 -0.77 -4.88
CA ARG A 24 -3.52 -1.92 -4.02
C ARG A 24 -3.15 -3.16 -4.84
N GLY A 25 -1.97 -3.72 -4.60
CA GLY A 25 -1.42 -4.90 -5.27
C GLY A 25 -1.00 -4.67 -6.72
N ALA A 26 -1.08 -3.43 -7.22
CA ALA A 26 -0.80 -3.09 -8.61
C ALA A 26 0.64 -2.61 -8.86
N GLY A 27 1.49 -2.61 -7.83
CA GLY A 27 2.90 -2.25 -7.91
C GLY A 27 3.77 -3.37 -8.47
N THR A 28 4.91 -2.98 -9.06
CA THR A 28 5.94 -3.93 -9.50
C THR A 28 6.83 -4.35 -8.33
N THR A 29 7.26 -5.61 -8.32
CA THR A 29 8.28 -6.13 -7.38
C THR A 29 9.70 -5.93 -7.91
N TYR A 30 9.85 -5.55 -9.17
CA TYR A 30 11.15 -5.33 -9.79
C TYR A 30 11.78 -4.02 -9.32
N GLY A 31 13.05 -4.06 -8.94
CA GLY A 31 13.80 -2.86 -8.55
C GLY A 31 13.40 -2.28 -7.19
N ILE A 32 12.71 -3.05 -6.35
CA ILE A 32 12.42 -2.67 -4.97
C ILE A 32 13.71 -2.65 -4.18
N ILE A 33 14.16 -1.44 -3.83
CA ILE A 33 15.30 -1.19 -2.95
C ILE A 33 14.85 -0.95 -1.50
N ASP A 34 13.67 -0.36 -1.32
CA ASP A 34 13.12 -0.04 -0.01
C ASP A 34 12.24 -1.17 0.50
N THR A 35 12.55 -1.65 1.71
CA THR A 35 11.77 -2.73 2.33
C THR A 35 10.53 -2.22 3.06
N LEU A 36 10.50 -0.94 3.46
CA LEU A 36 9.43 -0.30 4.22
C LEU A 36 8.78 0.85 3.44
N ASP A 37 7.52 1.13 3.73
CA ASP A 37 6.80 2.32 3.26
C ASP A 37 7.05 3.53 4.18
N LEU A 38 6.45 4.68 3.87
CA LEU A 38 6.67 5.92 4.63
C LEU A 38 6.21 5.90 6.09
N VAL A 39 5.42 4.90 6.51
CA VAL A 39 4.98 4.74 7.90
C VAL A 39 5.53 3.46 8.54
N GLY A 40 6.54 2.85 7.92
CA GLY A 40 7.30 1.73 8.50
C GLY A 40 6.71 0.34 8.27
N TRP A 41 5.72 0.19 7.39
CA TRP A 41 5.19 -1.12 7.02
C TRP A 41 5.99 -1.74 5.89
N LYS A 42 6.21 -3.06 5.93
CA LYS A 42 6.83 -3.77 4.80
C LYS A 42 6.07 -3.49 3.50
N ARG A 43 6.78 -3.04 2.45
CA ARG A 43 6.20 -2.74 1.13
C ARG A 43 5.63 -3.99 0.45
N MET A 44 6.36 -5.10 0.53
CA MET A 44 5.95 -6.38 -0.03
C MET A 44 5.14 -7.19 0.98
N ARG A 45 3.94 -7.62 0.58
CA ARG A 45 3.10 -8.57 1.32
C ARG A 45 2.54 -9.61 0.36
N ASN A 46 2.70 -10.88 0.71
CA ASN A 46 2.18 -12.01 -0.09
C ASN A 46 2.59 -11.91 -1.58
N GLY A 47 3.84 -11.49 -1.86
CA GLY A 47 4.35 -11.29 -3.21
C GLY A 47 3.81 -10.09 -3.96
N GLN A 48 2.95 -9.27 -3.35
CA GLN A 48 2.36 -8.08 -3.94
C GLN A 48 2.87 -6.80 -3.29
N ILE A 49 2.83 -5.71 -4.05
CA ILE A 49 3.22 -4.37 -3.63
C ILE A 49 2.14 -3.40 -4.09
N ASP A 50 1.83 -2.40 -3.26
CA ASP A 50 0.94 -1.32 -3.62
C ASP A 50 1.73 -0.22 -4.33
N MET A 51 1.12 0.43 -5.33
CA MET A 51 1.74 1.59 -5.99
C MET A 51 1.72 2.82 -5.07
N GLY A 52 2.74 3.67 -5.22
CA GLY A 52 2.87 4.92 -4.48
C GLY A 52 3.72 4.78 -3.23
N ALA A 53 3.73 5.80 -2.38
CA ALA A 53 4.64 5.85 -1.24
C ALA A 53 4.19 5.02 -0.02
N TYR A 54 2.88 4.78 0.10
CA TYR A 54 2.26 4.06 1.20
C TYR A 54 1.79 2.68 0.75
N ARG A 55 1.84 1.72 1.68
CA ARG A 55 1.11 0.46 1.56
C ARG A 55 -0.28 0.62 2.18
N TRP A 56 -1.27 -0.08 1.63
CA TRP A 56 -2.57 -0.26 2.26
C TRP A 56 -2.42 -0.90 3.65
N GLN A 57 -3.00 -0.24 4.64
CA GLN A 57 -3.00 -0.61 6.05
C GLN A 57 -4.30 -1.32 6.40
N PRO A 58 -4.23 -2.54 6.96
CA PRO A 58 -5.43 -3.19 7.47
C PRO A 58 -5.87 -2.54 8.78
N PRO A 59 -7.07 -2.85 9.30
CA PRO A 59 -7.43 -2.52 10.67
C PRO A 59 -6.38 -3.00 11.68
N ALA A 60 -6.20 -2.24 12.75
CA ALA A 60 -5.30 -2.61 13.83
C ALA A 60 -5.66 -4.00 14.40
N GLY A 61 -4.64 -4.81 14.70
CA GLY A 61 -4.82 -6.18 15.19
C GLY A 61 -5.06 -7.24 14.10
N THR A 62 -5.06 -6.87 12.81
CA THR A 62 -5.11 -7.84 11.72
C THR A 62 -3.86 -8.72 11.71
N VAL A 63 -4.03 -10.03 11.87
CA VAL A 63 -2.96 -11.03 11.76
C VAL A 63 -2.82 -11.45 10.30
N TYR A 64 -1.61 -11.34 9.75
CA TYR A 64 -1.30 -11.89 8.45
C TYR A 64 -0.75 -13.30 8.61
N THR A 65 -1.46 -14.30 8.09
CA THR A 65 -0.90 -15.64 7.94
C THR A 65 0.07 -15.62 6.77
N VAL A 66 1.34 -15.95 7.05
CA VAL A 66 2.35 -16.19 6.01
C VAL A 66 2.22 -17.65 5.60
N TYR A 67 1.88 -17.91 4.34
CA TYR A 67 1.95 -19.24 3.73
C TYR A 67 3.33 -19.45 3.11
#